data_AF-A0A139SMR1-F1
#
_entry.id   AF-A0A139SMR1-F1
#
_cell.length_a   1.000
_cell.length_b   1.000
_cell.length_c   1.000
_cell.angle_alpha   90.00
_cell.angle_beta   90.00
_cell.angle_gamma   90.00
#
_symmetry.space_group_name_H-M   'P 1'
#
loop_
_entity.id
_entity.type
_entity.pdbx_description
1 polymer ?
#
loop_
_entity_poly.entity_id
_entity_poly.type
_entity_poly.pdbx_seq_one_letter_code
_entity_poly.pdbx_strand_id
1 'polypeptide(L)' 'MMISPPIPDNRQAPYGIPPLGKKIKAFRPIKNVRFHALDPEFHKYDNLEQCILASAIKAIDFGFTKGFACYGKKIKFQDL' A
#
# COMPACT_ATOMS: atom_id res chain seq x y z
N MET A 1 -13.89 -1.06 0.24
CA MET A 1 -12.58 -1.69 0.55
C MET A 1 -11.54 -0.57 0.56
N MET A 2 -10.69 -0.47 1.59
CA MET A 2 -9.57 0.48 1.61
C MET A 2 -8.26 -0.30 1.72
N ILE A 3 -7.35 -0.06 0.78
CA ILE A 3 -6.02 -0.65 0.73
C ILE A 3 -5.03 0.50 0.83
N SER A 4 -4.08 0.40 1.75
CA SER A 4 -3.04 1.42 1.91
C SER A 4 -1.70 0.80 1.52
N PRO A 5 -1.08 1.27 0.43
CA PRO A 5 0.33 0.97 0.15
C PRO A 5 1.19 1.35 1.35
N PRO A 6 2.12 0.48 1.78
CA PRO A 6 3.09 0.85 2.80
C PRO A 6 4.14 1.79 2.22
N ILE A 7 4.51 2.83 2.97
CA ILE A 7 5.57 3.78 2.58
C ILE A 7 6.66 3.70 3.64
N PRO A 8 7.93 3.47 3.25
CA PRO A 8 9.00 3.29 4.21
C PRO A 8 9.41 4.63 4.82
N ASP A 9 9.75 4.59 6.11
CA ASP A 9 10.58 5.63 6.70
C ASP A 9 12.07 5.35 6.48
N ASN A 10 12.92 6.33 6.82
CA ASN A 10 14.38 6.23 6.65
C ASN A 10 15.06 5.18 7.57
N ARG A 11 14.31 4.50 8.45
CA ARG A 11 14.79 3.36 9.26
C ARG A 11 14.47 2.03 8.57
N GLN A 12 13.48 2.01 7.67
CA GLN A 12 13.03 0.82 6.95
C GLN A 12 13.67 0.66 5.57
N ALA A 13 14.05 1.76 4.91
CA ALA A 13 14.78 1.74 3.64
C ALA A 13 15.64 3.00 3.45
N PRO A 14 16.77 2.93 2.71
CA PRO A 14 17.63 4.08 2.45
C PRO A 14 16.92 5.25 1.76
N TYR A 15 15.90 4.95 0.96
CA TYR A 15 15.07 5.91 0.22
C TYR A 15 13.79 6.31 0.99
N GLY A 16 13.64 5.86 2.24
CA GLY A 16 12.46 6.12 3.04
C GLY A 16 12.32 7.58 3.48
N ILE A 17 11.08 8.02 3.68
CA ILE A 17 10.79 9.41 4.03
C ILE A 17 11.25 9.65 5.49
N PRO A 18 12.13 10.62 5.76
CA PRO A 18 12.54 10.92 7.13
C PRO A 18 11.32 11.34 7.97
N PRO A 19 11.22 10.88 9.23
CA PRO A 19 10.15 11.33 10.12
C PRO A 19 10.31 12.82 10.42
N LEU A 20 9.59 13.69 9.70
CA LEU A 20 9.47 15.12 10.02
C LEU A 20 8.60 15.31 11.27
N GLY A 21 9.16 15.02 12.45
CA GLY A 21 8.52 15.21 13.75
C GLY A 21 7.11 14.60 13.88
N LYS A 22 6.27 15.15 14.77
CA LYS A 22 4.90 14.67 15.07
C LYS A 22 3.88 14.87 13.93
N LYS A 23 4.28 15.37 12.74
CA LYS A 23 3.36 15.93 11.73
C LYS A 23 3.12 15.06 10.49
N ILE A 24 3.78 13.92 10.34
CA ILE A 24 3.38 12.94 9.33
C ILE A 24 2.18 12.12 9.87
N LYS A 25 1.03 12.79 10.02
CA LYS A 25 -0.25 12.13 10.36
C LYS A 25 -0.83 11.32 9.19
N ALA A 26 -0.28 11.50 7.97
CA ALA A 26 -0.74 10.84 6.75
C ALA A 26 -0.20 9.40 6.59
N PHE A 27 0.99 9.10 7.11
CA PHE A 27 1.61 7.77 7.06
C PHE A 27 1.68 7.15 8.45
N ARG A 28 0.56 7.12 9.18
CA ARG A 28 0.52 6.32 10.41
C ARG A 28 0.82 4.87 10.03
N PRO A 29 1.58 4.12 10.86
CA PRO A 29 1.65 2.67 10.71
C PRO A 29 0.22 2.16 10.64
N ILE A 30 -0.08 1.28 9.68
CA ILE A 30 -1.42 0.72 9.46
C ILE A 30 -1.79 -0.10 10.71
N LYS A 31 -2.28 0.58 11.75
CA LYS A 31 -2.76 0.02 13.02
C LYS A 31 -4.28 -0.11 13.04
N ASN A 32 -4.94 0.29 11.96
CA ASN A 32 -6.39 0.33 11.89
C ASN A 32 -6.93 -0.94 11.24
N VAL A 33 -7.85 -1.60 11.94
CA VAL A 33 -8.64 -2.77 11.50
C VAL A 33 -9.40 -2.54 10.17
N ARG A 34 -9.43 -1.29 9.69
CA ARG A 34 -10.18 -0.84 8.51
C ARG A 34 -9.41 -0.98 7.18
N PHE A 35 -8.11 -1.27 7.22
CA PHE A 35 -7.27 -1.33 6.02
C PHE A 35 -6.63 -2.71 5.86
N HIS A 36 -6.57 -3.18 4.63
CA HIS A 36 -5.71 -4.30 4.28
C HIS A 36 -4.29 -3.76 4.10
N ALA A 37 -3.37 -4.22 4.96
CA ALA A 37 -1.95 -3.95 4.81
C ALA A 37 -1.36 -4.93 3.77
N LEU A 38 -0.65 -4.38 2.78
CA LEU A 38 0.13 -5.18 1.83
C LEU A 38 1.53 -5.38 2.38
N ASP A 39 2.18 -6.47 1.98
CA ASP A 39 3.61 -6.66 2.28
C ASP A 39 4.43 -5.58 1.54
N PRO A 40 5.19 -4.75 2.27
CA PRO A 40 5.99 -3.68 1.68
C PRO A 40 7.12 -4.14 0.77
N GLU A 41 7.78 -5.26 1.09
CA GLU A 41 8.97 -5.74 0.36
C GLU A 41 10.02 -4.66 0.05
N PHE A 42 10.25 -3.70 0.96
CA PHE A 42 11.10 -2.52 0.71
C PHE A 42 12.52 -2.86 0.23
N HIS A 43 13.07 -4.01 0.62
CA HIS A 43 14.39 -4.46 0.18
C HIS A 43 14.50 -4.74 -1.33
N LYS A 44 13.38 -4.78 -2.07
CA LYS A 44 13.36 -5.10 -3.50
C LYS A 44 13.45 -3.88 -4.43
N TYR A 45 13.50 -2.66 -3.89
CA TYR A 45 13.47 -1.43 -4.69
C TYR A 45 14.68 -0.56 -4.42
N ASP A 46 15.12 0.16 -5.45
CA ASP A 46 16.28 1.06 -5.35
C ASP A 46 15.88 2.46 -4.84
N ASN A 47 14.62 2.84 -5.04
CA ASN A 47 14.13 4.17 -4.69
C ASN A 47 12.63 4.19 -4.32
N LEU A 48 12.18 5.34 -3.80
CA LEU A 48 10.81 5.53 -3.31
C LEU A 48 9.76 5.45 -4.43
N GLU A 49 10.09 5.92 -5.63
CA GLU A 49 9.17 5.89 -6.78
C GLU A 49 8.85 4.46 -7.20
N GLN A 50 9.87 3.61 -7.36
CA GLN A 50 9.71 2.18 -7.64
C GLN A 50 8.86 1.49 -6.56
N CYS A 51 9.15 1.78 -5.29
CA CYS A 51 8.40 1.24 -4.16
C CYS A 51 6.91 1.63 -4.21
N ILE A 52 6.60 2.90 -4.52
CA ILE A 52 5.22 3.39 -4.62
C ILE A 52 4.51 2.74 -5.80
N LEU A 53 5.15 2.68 -6.97
CA LEU A 53 4.57 2.10 -8.17
C LEU A 53 4.26 0.61 -7.98
N ALA A 54 5.22 -0.16 -7.47
CA ALA A 54 5.02 -1.58 -7.20
C ALA A 54 3.94 -1.83 -6.14
N SER A 55 3.88 -0.99 -5.10
CA SER A 55 2.83 -1.11 -4.08
C SER A 55 1.44 -0.76 -4.62
N ALA A 56 1.34 0.19 -5.55
CA ALA A 56 0.07 0.53 -6.22
C ALA A 56 -0.43 -0.63 -7.09
N ILE A 57 0.45 -1.26 -7.87
CA ILE A 57 0.12 -2.45 -8.67
C ILE A 57 -0.40 -3.58 -7.76
N LYS A 58 0.34 -3.90 -6.70
CA LYS A 58 -0.10 -4.91 -5.71
C LYS A 58 -1.44 -4.58 -5.07
N ALA A 59 -1.72 -3.31 -4.79
CA ALA A 59 -3.00 -2.90 -4.22
C ALA A 59 -4.16 -3.16 -5.20
N ILE A 60 -3.95 -2.87 -6.48
CA ILE A 60 -4.92 -3.14 -7.54
C ILE A 60 -5.17 -4.65 -7.66
N ASP A 61 -4.11 -5.45 -7.76
CA ASP A 61 -4.18 -6.91 -7.86
C ASP A 61 -4.88 -7.54 -6.65
N PHE A 62 -4.54 -7.07 -5.44
CA PHE A 62 -5.19 -7.51 -4.22
C PHE A 62 -6.67 -7.14 -4.18
N GLY A 63 -7.01 -5.92 -4.66
CA GLY A 63 -8.38 -5.46 -4.83
C GLY A 63 -9.20 -6.39 -5.71
N PHE A 64 -8.66 -6.76 -6.88
CA PHE A 64 -9.32 -7.67 -7.81
C PHE A 64 -9.40 -9.12 -7.29
N THR A 65 -8.35 -9.59 -6.60
CA THR A 65 -8.30 -10.94 -6.00
C THR A 65 -9.34 -11.11 -4.89
N LYS A 66 -9.47 -10.12 -3.99
CA LYS A 66 -10.50 -10.14 -2.94
C LYS A 66 -11.90 -9.88 -3.51
N GLY A 67 -11.96 -9.10 -4.57
CA GLY A 67 -13.17 -8.49 -5.09
C GLY A 67 -13.67 -7.36 -4.18
N PHE A 68 -14.33 -6.38 -4.79
CA PHE A 68 -14.91 -5.23 -4.09
C PHE A 68 -16.25 -4.83 -4.72
N ALA A 69 -17.10 -4.14 -3.95
CA ALA A 69 -18.35 -3.62 -4.46
C ALA A 69 -18.15 -2.18 -4.95
N CYS A 70 -18.65 -1.88 -6.15
CA CYS A 70 -18.73 -0.54 -6.72
C CYS A 70 -20.19 -0.30 -7.14
N TYR A 71 -20.87 0.67 -6.51
CA TYR A 71 -22.30 0.93 -6.70
C TYR A 71 -23.18 -0.33 -6.59
N GLY A 72 -22.90 -1.18 -5.60
CA GLY A 72 -23.63 -2.44 -5.39
C GLY A 72 -23.27 -3.58 -6.34
N LYS A 73 -22.46 -3.35 -7.38
CA LYS A 73 -21.96 -4.38 -8.28
C LYS A 73 -20.64 -4.95 -7.75
N LYS A 74 -20.53 -6.28 -7.64
CA LYS A 74 -19.28 -6.95 -7.24
C LYS A 74 -18.32 -7.02 -8.43
N ILE A 75 -17.17 -6.37 -8.29
CA ILE A 75 -16.05 -6.40 -9.23
C ILE A 75 -15.00 -7.36 -8.66
N LYS A 76 -14.50 -8.29 -9.48
CA LYS A 76 -13.42 -9.23 -9.14
C LYS A 76 -12.65 -9.58 -10.41
N PHE A 77 -11.41 -10.05 -10.30
CA PHE A 77 -10.73 -10.66 -11.43
C PHE A 77 -11.51 -11.90 -11.90
N GLN A 78 -11.54 -12.14 -13.20
CA GLN A 78 -12.05 -13.36 -13.79
C GLN A 78 -10.99 -13.85 -14.77
N ASP A 79 -10.43 -15.03 -14.51
CA ASP A 79 -9.56 -15.71 -15.47
C ASP A 79 -10.38 -16.01 -16.73
N LEU A 80 -9.75 -15.81 -17.90
CA LEU A 80 -10.36 -15.97 -19.22
C LEU A 80 -10.46 -17.44 -19.62
#